data_AF-A0A4S5A1P3-F1
#
_entry.id   AF-A0A4S5A1P3-F1
#
_cell.length_a   1.000
_cell.length_b   1.000
_cell.length_c   1.000
_cell.angle_alpha   90.00
_cell.angle_beta   90.00
_cell.angle_gamma   90.00
#
_symmetry.space_group_name_H-M   'P 1'
#
loop_
_entity.id
_entity.type
_entity.pdbx_description
1 polymer ?
#
loop_
_entity_poly.entity_id
_entity_poly.type
_entity_poly.pdbx_seq_one_letter_code
_entity_poly.pdbx_strand_id
1 'polypeptide(L)'
;MNEMHYRSASSFGGRDALDAARQAWEWHGEICHVRTNESQTDGVVGALDLPDRRHVEVFVDSVDDDVLSTVEKWAVADEWVMRAVLPLAGLGRAHEALRERGCELQGYWVRDDGRVAFGHVEMA
;
A
#
# COMPACT_ATOMS: atom_id res chain seq x y z
N MET A 1 -12.46 16.30 31.52
CA MET A 1 -11.47 16.63 30.49
C MET A 1 -10.75 15.33 30.21
N ASN A 2 -11.25 14.54 29.27
CA ASN A 2 -10.74 13.19 29.00
C ASN A 2 -9.49 13.32 28.13
N GLU A 3 -8.36 12.86 28.65
CA GLU A 3 -7.16 12.57 27.88
C GLU A 3 -7.52 11.51 26.82
N MET A 4 -7.67 11.95 25.57
CA MET A 4 -7.50 11.06 24.44
C MET A 4 -6.05 10.57 24.52
N HIS A 5 -5.88 9.32 24.94
CA HIS A 5 -4.65 8.58 24.71
C HIS A 5 -4.44 8.49 23.20
N TYR A 6 -3.79 9.51 22.64
CA TYR A 6 -3.14 9.47 21.35
C TYR A 6 -2.03 8.44 21.51
N ARG A 7 -2.34 7.16 21.21
CA ARG A 7 -1.31 6.13 21.14
C ARG A 7 -0.28 6.62 20.14
N SER A 8 0.92 6.82 20.65
CA SER A 8 2.10 7.26 19.93
C SER A 8 2.20 6.56 18.58
N ALA A 9 2.29 7.35 17.52
CA ALA A 9 2.48 6.93 16.13
C ALA A 9 3.74 6.03 16.02
N SER A 10 3.54 4.71 16.11
CA SER A 10 4.59 3.70 15.95
C SER A 10 4.02 2.57 15.08
N SER A 11 4.48 2.54 13.82
CA SER A 11 4.18 1.61 12.72
C SER A 11 2.70 1.41 12.37
N PHE A 12 2.16 2.18 11.42
CA PHE A 12 0.77 2.08 10.97
C PHE A 12 0.55 0.97 9.93
N GLY A 13 0.63 -0.30 10.35
CA GLY A 13 -0.12 -1.42 9.77
C GLY A 13 0.09 -1.74 8.29
N GLY A 14 1.02 -1.13 7.56
CA GLY A 14 1.27 -1.41 6.16
C GLY A 14 1.83 -2.80 5.96
N ARG A 15 2.57 -3.33 6.95
CA ARG A 15 2.95 -4.74 6.97
C ARG A 15 1.75 -5.66 7.17
N ASP A 16 0.86 -5.31 8.09
CA ASP A 16 -0.39 -6.05 8.29
C ASP A 16 -1.27 -5.98 7.03
N ALA A 17 -1.26 -4.86 6.31
CA ALA A 17 -1.96 -4.69 5.05
C ALA A 17 -1.36 -5.54 3.94
N LEU A 18 -0.03 -5.58 3.80
CA LEU A 18 0.66 -6.47 2.87
C LEU A 18 0.33 -7.95 3.15
N ASP A 19 0.40 -8.36 4.42
CA ASP A 19 0.11 -9.74 4.81
C ASP A 19 -1.38 -10.09 4.64
N ALA A 20 -2.29 -9.15 4.93
CA ALA A 20 -3.73 -9.31 4.70
C ALA A 20 -4.08 -9.38 3.21
N ALA A 21 -3.45 -8.56 2.36
CA ALA A 21 -3.64 -8.58 0.91
C ALA A 21 -3.14 -9.89 0.31
N ARG A 22 -1.95 -10.34 0.69
CA ARG A 22 -1.42 -11.67 0.29
C ARG A 22 -2.41 -12.77 0.65
N GLN A 23 -2.91 -12.78 1.89
CA GLN A 23 -3.86 -13.81 2.33
C GLN A 23 -5.19 -13.73 1.56
N ALA A 24 -5.68 -12.53 1.24
CA ALA A 24 -6.87 -12.36 0.44
C ALA A 24 -6.69 -12.95 -0.96
N TRP A 25 -5.57 -12.64 -1.63
CA TRP A 25 -5.27 -13.16 -2.96
C TRP A 25 -5.06 -14.68 -2.97
N GLU A 26 -4.41 -15.24 -1.93
CA GLU A 26 -4.28 -16.69 -1.76
C GLU A 26 -5.64 -17.37 -1.61
N TRP A 27 -6.60 -16.77 -0.89
CA TRP A 27 -7.98 -17.29 -0.83
C TRP A 27 -8.71 -17.24 -2.17
N HIS A 28 -8.34 -16.29 -3.03
CA HIS A 28 -8.82 -16.21 -4.42
C HIS A 28 -8.07 -17.14 -5.38
N GLY A 29 -7.07 -17.90 -4.90
CA GLY A 29 -6.30 -18.85 -5.69
C GLY A 29 -5.22 -18.21 -6.57
N GLU A 30 -4.86 -16.95 -6.32
CA GLU A 30 -3.83 -16.24 -7.08
C GLU A 30 -2.43 -16.55 -6.52
N ILE A 31 -1.46 -16.70 -7.42
CA ILE A 31 -0.05 -16.83 -7.03
C ILE A 31 0.51 -15.44 -6.72
N CYS A 32 1.04 -15.29 -5.51
CA CYS A 32 1.58 -14.02 -5.04
C CYS A 32 3.07 -14.14 -4.72
N HIS A 33 3.85 -13.13 -5.10
CA HIS A 33 5.24 -13.00 -4.67
C HIS A 33 5.43 -11.74 -3.85
N VAL A 34 5.85 -11.90 -2.60
CA VAL A 34 6.18 -10.76 -1.74
C VAL A 34 7.62 -10.33 -2.03
N ARG A 35 7.79 -9.07 -2.45
CA ARG A 35 9.08 -8.40 -2.52
C ARG A 35 9.20 -7.43 -1.34
N THR A 36 10.15 -7.68 -0.46
CA THR A 36 10.53 -6.74 0.60
C THR A 36 11.92 -6.24 0.31
N ASN A 37 12.16 -4.94 0.42
CA ASN A 37 13.50 -4.39 0.27
C ASN A 37 14.03 -4.07 1.67
N GLU A 38 15.14 -4.69 2.06
CA GLU A 38 15.74 -4.47 3.38
C GLU A 38 16.37 -3.07 3.51
N SER A 39 16.46 -2.29 2.42
CA SER A 39 17.37 -1.13 2.38
C SER A 39 16.80 0.28 2.20
N GLN A 40 15.55 0.57 1.81
CA GLN A 40 15.24 1.95 1.38
C GLN A 40 13.86 2.51 1.76
N THR A 41 13.97 3.67 2.41
CA THR A 41 12.95 4.64 2.86
C THR A 41 11.98 4.09 3.89
N ASP A 42 11.97 4.67 5.11
CA ASP A 42 11.20 4.23 6.29
C ASP A 42 9.67 4.08 6.07
N GLY A 43 9.15 4.43 4.89
CA GLY A 43 7.72 4.38 4.57
C GLY A 43 7.30 3.38 3.48
N VAL A 44 8.17 2.69 2.74
CA VAL A 44 7.73 1.61 1.81
C VAL A 44 7.93 0.26 2.48
N VAL A 45 6.85 -0.49 2.64
CA VAL A 45 6.83 -1.77 3.36
C VAL A 45 7.24 -2.93 2.45
N GLY A 46 6.85 -2.87 1.19
CA GLY A 46 7.13 -3.90 0.20
C GLY A 46 6.13 -3.88 -0.95
N ALA A 47 6.18 -4.91 -1.77
CA ALA A 47 5.22 -5.11 -2.85
C ALA A 47 4.73 -6.56 -2.92
N LEU A 48 3.54 -6.71 -3.46
CA LEU A 48 2.93 -7.98 -3.82
C LEU A 48 2.82 -8.05 -5.34
N ASP A 49 3.58 -8.95 -5.95
CA ASP A 49 3.49 -9.22 -7.38
C ASP A 49 2.43 -10.28 -7.63
N LEU A 50 1.52 -10.02 -8.57
CA LEU A 50 0.44 -10.88 -9.03
C LEU A 50 0.67 -11.18 -10.53
N PRO A 51 1.51 -12.17 -10.88
CA PRO A 51 1.99 -12.36 -12.24
C PRO A 51 0.88 -12.70 -13.23
N ASP A 52 -0.07 -13.54 -12.82
CA ASP A 52 -1.19 -13.97 -13.66
C ASP A 52 -2.12 -12.80 -14.02
N ARG A 53 -2.12 -11.75 -13.18
CA ARG A 53 -2.87 -10.51 -13.39
C ARG A 53 -2.04 -9.39 -14.04
N ARG A 54 -0.74 -9.59 -14.22
CA ARG A 54 0.23 -8.55 -14.59
C ARG A 54 0.07 -7.30 -13.73
N HIS A 55 -0.01 -7.52 -12.42
CA HIS A 55 -0.31 -6.47 -11.45
C HIS A 55 0.72 -6.48 -10.33
N VAL A 56 1.08 -5.30 -9.84
CA VAL A 56 1.92 -5.14 -8.64
C VAL A 56 1.24 -4.18 -7.66
N GLU A 57 1.07 -4.62 -6.42
CA GLU A 57 0.55 -3.80 -5.32
C GLU A 57 1.72 -3.37 -4.43
N VAL A 58 1.98 -2.07 -4.32
CA VAL A 58 3.08 -1.50 -3.54
C VAL A 58 2.53 -0.91 -2.25
N PHE A 59 2.96 -1.43 -1.10
CA PHE A 59 2.44 -1.07 0.21
C PHE A 59 3.34 -0.04 0.89
N VAL A 60 2.73 1.03 1.38
CA VAL A 60 3.43 2.11 2.08
C VAL A 60 2.77 2.41 3.43
N ASP A 61 3.59 2.79 4.42
CA ASP A 61 3.17 3.17 5.78
C ASP A 61 2.98 4.69 5.93
N SER A 62 3.54 5.49 5.02
CA SER A 62 3.35 6.95 4.97
C SER A 62 3.21 7.45 3.53
N VAL A 63 2.73 8.68 3.38
CA VAL A 63 2.50 9.33 2.09
C VAL A 63 3.36 10.58 1.92
N ASP A 64 4.59 10.52 2.42
CA ASP A 64 5.56 11.59 2.23
C ASP A 64 6.10 11.58 0.79
N ASP A 65 6.53 12.72 0.27
CA ASP A 65 6.93 12.85 -1.14
C ASP A 65 8.10 11.90 -1.50
N ASP A 66 9.02 11.67 -0.56
CA ASP A 66 10.12 10.72 -0.71
C ASP A 66 9.63 9.25 -0.81
N VAL A 67 8.55 8.92 -0.10
CA VAL A 67 7.94 7.59 -0.14
C VAL A 67 7.19 7.41 -1.46
N LEU A 68 6.37 8.39 -1.85
CA LEU A 68 5.60 8.36 -3.10
C LEU A 68 6.52 8.32 -4.33
N SER A 69 7.63 9.07 -4.32
CA SER A 69 8.65 8.97 -5.39
C SER A 69 9.38 7.62 -5.43
N THR A 70 9.40 6.89 -4.31
CA THR A 70 9.97 5.55 -4.23
C THR A 70 9.00 4.49 -4.77
N VAL A 71 7.68 4.66 -4.61
CA VAL A 71 6.66 3.74 -5.14
C VAL A 71 6.84 3.47 -6.63
N GLU A 72 7.18 4.49 -7.42
CA GLU A 72 7.42 4.35 -8.87
C GLU A 72 8.55 3.35 -9.20
N LYS A 73 9.55 3.22 -8.32
CA LYS A 73 10.70 2.33 -8.53
C LYS A 73 10.36 0.85 -8.35
N TRP A 74 9.18 0.55 -7.82
CA TRP A 74 8.70 -0.81 -7.59
C TRP A 74 7.93 -1.39 -8.78
N ALA A 75 7.65 -0.57 -9.80
CA ALA A 75 7.07 -1.03 -11.06
C ALA A 75 7.92 -2.17 -11.66
N VAL A 76 7.25 -3.25 -12.05
CA VAL A 76 7.91 -4.49 -12.51
C VAL A 76 8.23 -4.44 -14.01
N ALA A 77 7.31 -3.88 -14.81
CA ALA A 77 7.44 -3.72 -16.25
C ALA A 77 6.43 -2.67 -16.75
N ASP A 78 6.71 -2.05 -17.90
CA ASP A 78 5.85 -1.00 -18.49
C ASP A 78 4.42 -1.46 -18.80
N GLU A 79 4.20 -2.77 -18.98
CA GLU A 79 2.87 -3.34 -19.28
C GLU A 79 2.09 -3.77 -18.03
N TRP A 80 2.68 -3.71 -16.84
CA TRP A 80 2.02 -4.14 -15.61
C TRP A 80 1.26 -2.98 -14.98
N VAL A 81 0.07 -3.27 -14.45
CA VAL A 81 -0.68 -2.29 -13.67
C VAL A 81 -0.02 -2.18 -12.30
N MET A 82 0.38 -0.97 -11.92
CA MET A 82 0.88 -0.68 -10.59
C MET A 82 -0.25 -0.07 -9.74
N ARG A 83 -0.45 -0.61 -8.55
CA ARG A 83 -1.32 -0.05 -7.52
C ARG A 83 -0.50 0.36 -6.31
N ALA A 84 -0.63 1.61 -5.88
CA ALA A 84 -0.17 2.04 -4.57
C ALA A 84 -1.24 1.70 -3.53
N VAL A 85 -0.85 1.00 -2.47
CA VAL A 85 -1.69 0.67 -1.32
C VAL A 85 -1.17 1.43 -0.11
N LEU A 86 -1.95 2.39 0.38
CA LEU A 86 -1.48 3.43 1.31
C LEU A 86 -2.50 3.72 2.42
N PRO A 87 -2.12 4.37 3.54
CA PRO A 87 -3.08 4.73 4.57
C PRO A 87 -4.21 5.58 4.00
N LEU A 88 -5.46 5.26 4.33
CA LEU A 88 -6.64 5.96 3.83
C LEU A 88 -6.57 7.49 4.05
N ALA A 89 -5.98 7.92 5.16
CA ALA A 89 -5.79 9.34 5.47
C ALA A 89 -4.88 10.08 4.48
N GLY A 90 -4.05 9.36 3.73
CA GLY A 90 -3.09 9.90 2.77
C GLY A 90 -3.56 9.90 1.32
N LEU A 91 -4.76 9.39 1.04
CA LEU A 91 -5.26 9.15 -0.31
C LEU A 91 -5.31 10.40 -1.18
N GLY A 92 -5.76 11.53 -0.63
CA GLY A 92 -5.81 12.81 -1.34
C GLY A 92 -4.42 13.32 -1.77
N ARG A 93 -3.40 13.16 -0.92
CA ARG A 93 -2.03 13.55 -1.27
C ARG A 93 -1.44 12.62 -2.32
N ALA A 94 -1.71 11.32 -2.22
CA ALA A 94 -1.25 10.35 -3.21
C ALA A 94 -1.87 10.60 -4.60
N HIS A 95 -3.14 10.99 -4.67
CA HIS A 95 -3.76 11.46 -5.91
C HIS A 95 -2.95 12.59 -6.55
N GLU A 96 -2.70 13.66 -5.80
CA GLU A 96 -1.98 14.82 -6.34
C GLU A 96 -0.57 14.44 -6.83
N ALA A 97 0.14 13.60 -6.08
CA ALA A 97 1.50 13.19 -6.40
C ALA A 97 1.59 12.20 -7.58
N LEU A 98 0.59 11.34 -7.75
CA LEU A 98 0.65 10.20 -8.69
C LEU A 98 -0.29 10.34 -9.90
N ARG A 99 -1.08 11.42 -10.00
CA ARG A 99 -2.10 11.64 -11.04
C ARG A 99 -1.66 11.34 -12.48
N GLU A 100 -0.44 11.72 -12.83
CA GLU A 100 0.07 11.60 -14.20
C GLU A 100 0.86 10.31 -14.44
N ARG A 101 0.86 9.39 -13.46
CA ARG A 101 1.65 8.16 -13.48
C ARG A 101 0.90 6.93 -13.97
N GLY A 102 -0.41 7.05 -14.18
CA GLY A 102 -1.24 5.94 -14.70
C GLY A 102 -1.34 4.75 -13.75
N CYS A 103 -1.15 4.98 -12.45
CA CYS A 103 -1.26 3.96 -11.42
C CYS A 103 -2.62 3.99 -10.71
N GLU A 104 -2.99 2.85 -10.14
CA GLU A 104 -4.13 2.74 -9.25
C GLU A 104 -3.74 3.12 -7.81
N LEU A 105 -4.70 3.61 -7.03
CA LEU A 105 -4.60 3.88 -5.61
C LEU A 105 -5.62 3.04 -4.86
N GLN A 106 -5.25 2.57 -3.67
CA GLN A 106 -6.17 1.92 -2.75
C GLN A 106 -5.80 2.27 -1.31
N GLY A 107 -6.76 2.87 -0.60
CA GLY A 107 -6.60 3.17 0.82
C GLY A 107 -6.73 1.91 1.69
N TYR A 108 -5.95 1.80 2.76
CA TYR A 108 -6.17 0.82 3.83
C TYR A 108 -6.34 1.51 5.20
N TRP A 109 -7.01 0.82 6.12
CA TRP A 109 -7.08 1.22 7.53
C TRP A 109 -7.22 0.00 8.43
N VAL A 110 -6.80 0.16 9.69
CA VAL A 110 -7.03 -0.85 10.74
C VAL A 110 -8.37 -0.53 11.40
N ARG A 111 -9.24 -1.53 11.47
CA ARG A 111 -10.54 -1.45 12.14
C ARG A 111 -10.37 -1.56 13.67
N ASP A 112 -11.42 -1.20 14.41
CA ASP A 112 -11.44 -1.31 15.88
C ASP A 112 -11.18 -2.74 16.41
N ASP A 113 -11.45 -3.76 15.59
CA ASP A 113 -11.18 -5.18 15.91
C ASP A 113 -9.75 -5.63 15.55
N GLY A 114 -8.88 -4.71 15.13
CA GLY A 114 -7.49 -4.95 14.75
C GLY A 114 -7.31 -5.54 13.36
N ARG A 115 -8.38 -5.75 12.58
CA ARG A 115 -8.29 -6.25 11.21
C ARG A 115 -8.03 -5.14 10.22
N VAL A 116 -7.26 -5.43 9.17
CA VAL A 116 -7.10 -4.52 8.03
C VAL A 116 -8.35 -4.56 7.16
N ALA A 117 -8.77 -3.38 6.70
CA ALA A 117 -9.75 -3.22 5.64
C ALA A 117 -9.15 -2.39 4.51
N PHE A 118 -9.64 -2.66 3.30
CA PHE A 118 -9.24 -1.97 2.08
C PHE A 118 -10.41 -1.18 1.51
N GLY A 119 -10.09 -0.01 1.00
CA GLY A 119 -11.01 0.87 0.30
C GLY A 119 -11.25 0.40 -1.13
N HIS A 120 -12.03 1.21 -1.84
CA HIS A 120 -12.17 1.03 -3.28
C HIS A 120 -10.84 1.33 -3.98
N VAL A 121 -10.67 0.74 -5.16
CA VAL A 121 -9.55 1.03 -6.05
C VAL A 121 -9.95 2.21 -6.93
N GLU A 122 -9.08 3.19 -7.05
CA GLU A 122 -9.31 4.35 -7.92
C GLU A 122 -8.07 4.66 -8.75
N MET A 123 -8.23 5.39 -9.84
CA MET A 123 -7.09 5.87 -10.63
C MET A 123 -6.59 7.16 -10.02
N ALA A 124 -5.26 7.30 -9.87
CA ALA A 124 -4.63 8.50 -9.36
C ALA A 124 -5.01 9.76 -10.17
#